data_AF-A0A1R3HWB7-F1
#
_entry.id   AF-A0A1R3HWB7-F1
#
_cell.length_a   1.000
_cell.length_b   1.000
_cell.length_c   1.000
_cell.angle_alpha   90.00
_cell.angle_beta   90.00
_cell.angle_gamma   90.00
#
_symmetry.space_group_name_H-M   'P 1'
#
loop_
_entity.id
_entity.type
_entity.pdbx_description
1 polymer ?
#
loop_
_entity_poly.entity_id
_entity_poly.type
_entity_poly.pdbx_seq_one_letter_code
_entity_poly.pdbx_strand_id
1 'polypeptide(L)'
;MACAFACGSSSSLFFLRSTNTPKQSSLRYPLAAKVRAESMATEKLGIKVEKNPDESKLSQLGVRQWPKWGCPPSKFPWTYEAKETCYLLEGKVKVYPDGSKDFVEFGAGDLVEFPKGMSCTWEVSVAVDKHYKFE
;
A
#
# COMPACT_ATOMS: atom_id res chain seq x y z
N MET A 1 -31.20 -56.09 13.77
CA MET A 1 -31.76 -56.71 12.56
C MET A 1 -30.60 -56.98 11.61
N ALA A 2 -30.32 -58.26 11.36
CA ALA A 2 -29.54 -58.87 10.26
C ALA A 2 -28.13 -58.33 9.94
N CYS A 3 -27.07 -59.10 10.21
CA CYS A 3 -26.41 -60.07 9.29
C CYS A 3 -25.43 -59.37 8.32
N ALA A 4 -24.28 -59.88 7.92
CA ALA A 4 -23.46 -61.04 8.26
C ALA A 4 -22.12 -60.86 7.47
N PHE A 5 -21.05 -61.50 7.96
CA PHE A 5 -20.05 -62.31 7.23
C PHE A 5 -20.10 -62.30 5.68
N ALA A 6 -19.02 -62.43 4.89
CA ALA A 6 -17.58 -62.64 5.06
C ALA A 6 -16.98 -62.71 3.63
N CYS A 7 -15.70 -63.10 3.54
CA CYS A 7 -14.96 -63.63 2.37
C CYS A 7 -14.08 -62.58 1.66
N GLY A 8 -12.75 -62.65 1.63
CA GLY A 8 -11.81 -63.73 1.94
C GLY A 8 -11.01 -64.11 0.69
N SER A 9 -9.68 -64.19 0.86
CA SER A 9 -8.69 -64.87 0.00
C SER A 9 -8.17 -64.10 -1.23
N SER A 10 -6.88 -64.14 -1.62
CA SER A 10 -5.66 -64.78 -1.06
C SER A 10 -4.47 -64.38 -1.96
N SER A 11 -3.27 -64.30 -1.35
CA SER A 11 -1.93 -64.51 -1.97
C SER A 11 -1.43 -63.50 -3.02
N SER A 12 -0.16 -63.12 -3.14
CA SER A 12 1.10 -63.33 -2.41
C SER A 12 2.15 -62.41 -3.08
N LEU A 13 3.06 -61.83 -2.27
CA LEU A 13 4.49 -61.49 -2.54
C LEU A 13 4.79 -60.67 -3.83
N PHE A 14 5.51 -59.55 -3.81
CA PHE A 14 6.96 -59.47 -3.66
C PHE A 14 7.43 -58.00 -3.47
N PHE A 15 8.50 -57.87 -2.68
CA PHE A 15 9.47 -56.79 -2.49
C PHE A 15 9.58 -55.74 -3.62
N LEU A 16 9.83 -54.45 -3.33
CA LEU A 16 11.19 -53.90 -3.16
C LEU A 16 11.24 -52.59 -2.34
N ARG A 17 12.05 -52.64 -1.28
CA ARG A 17 12.95 -51.65 -0.67
C ARG A 17 13.17 -50.32 -1.43
N SER A 18 13.04 -49.18 -0.73
CA SER A 18 14.16 -48.24 -0.48
C SER A 18 13.78 -47.08 0.46
N THR A 19 14.51 -46.97 1.58
CA THR A 19 15.03 -45.75 2.28
C THR A 19 14.11 -44.53 2.44
N ASN A 20 13.93 -43.86 3.59
CA ASN A 20 14.78 -43.66 4.76
C ASN A 20 13.90 -43.10 5.91
N THR A 21 14.35 -43.26 7.15
CA THR A 21 13.67 -42.88 8.39
C THR A 21 14.09 -41.45 8.85
N PRO A 22 13.95 -41.04 10.14
CA PRO A 22 13.02 -39.99 10.58
C PRO A 22 13.74 -38.78 11.23
N LYS A 23 13.00 -37.77 11.70
CA LYS A 23 13.13 -37.11 13.03
C LYS A 23 12.56 -35.69 13.06
N GLN A 24 11.40 -35.58 13.70
CA GLN A 24 11.07 -34.69 14.82
C GLN A 24 12.19 -33.72 15.28
N SER A 25 11.89 -32.42 15.41
CA SER A 25 11.85 -31.68 16.71
C SER A 25 12.12 -30.17 16.61
N SER A 26 11.30 -29.42 17.36
CA SER A 26 11.61 -28.24 18.18
C SER A 26 12.25 -26.97 17.57
N LEU A 27 11.42 -25.91 17.55
CA LEU A 27 11.63 -24.62 18.26
C LEU A 27 12.90 -23.78 17.98
N ARG A 28 12.73 -22.60 17.32
CA ARG A 28 13.07 -21.22 17.82
C ARG A 28 13.64 -20.22 16.75
N TYR A 29 12.77 -19.25 16.40
CA TYR A 29 12.99 -17.80 16.09
C TYR A 29 13.77 -17.36 14.82
N PRO A 30 13.63 -16.08 14.36
CA PRO A 30 12.44 -15.22 14.21
C PRO A 30 12.45 -14.45 12.85
N LEU A 31 11.64 -13.39 12.76
CA LEU A 31 11.74 -12.23 11.86
C LEU A 31 11.09 -12.30 10.46
N ALA A 32 9.90 -11.71 10.40
CA ALA A 32 9.44 -10.78 9.37
C ALA A 32 10.05 -11.01 7.98
N ALA A 33 9.34 -11.75 7.13
CA ALA A 33 9.43 -11.52 5.70
C ALA A 33 9.00 -10.06 5.46
N LYS A 34 9.99 -9.19 5.36
CA LYS A 34 9.87 -7.80 4.94
C LYS A 34 9.27 -7.86 3.55
N VAL A 35 7.95 -7.79 3.45
CA VAL A 35 7.28 -7.47 2.19
C VAL A 35 7.86 -6.12 1.82
N ARG A 36 8.80 -6.14 0.88
CA ARG A 36 9.31 -4.94 0.24
C ARG A 36 8.09 -4.37 -0.46
N ALA A 37 7.38 -3.48 0.22
CA ALA A 37 6.30 -2.71 -0.35
C ALA A 37 6.96 -1.92 -1.49
N GLU A 38 6.89 -2.45 -2.70
CA GLU A 38 7.26 -1.72 -3.89
C GLU A 38 6.36 -0.49 -3.91
N SER A 39 6.96 0.67 -3.69
CA SER A 39 6.30 1.98 -3.76
C SER A 39 5.82 2.18 -5.19
N MET A 40 4.57 1.80 -5.45
CA MET A 40 3.94 1.94 -6.76
C MET A 40 3.48 3.39 -6.94
N ALA A 41 4.25 4.18 -7.67
CA ALA A 41 3.83 5.51 -8.12
C ALA A 41 2.76 5.37 -9.20
N THR A 42 1.56 5.87 -8.91
CA THR A 42 0.44 5.91 -9.84
C THR A 42 0.23 7.33 -10.32
N GLU A 43 0.23 7.55 -11.63
CA GLU A 43 -0.12 8.84 -12.22
C GLU A 43 -1.59 8.79 -12.64
N LYS A 44 -2.43 9.61 -12.01
CA LYS A 44 -3.86 9.70 -12.27
C LYS A 44 -4.23 11.16 -12.55
N LEU A 45 -4.78 11.41 -13.75
CA LEU A 45 -5.26 12.74 -14.16
C LEU A 45 -4.17 13.84 -14.05
N GLY A 46 -2.91 13.47 -14.35
CA GLY A 46 -1.76 14.36 -14.26
C GLY A 46 -1.15 14.49 -12.86
N ILE A 47 -1.79 13.96 -11.82
CA ILE A 47 -1.30 13.95 -10.44
C ILE A 47 -0.54 12.66 -10.20
N LYS A 48 0.69 12.77 -9.69
CA LYS A 48 1.52 11.62 -9.36
C LYS A 48 1.36 11.29 -7.88
N VAL A 49 0.80 10.13 -7.58
CA VAL A 49 0.60 9.62 -6.21
C VAL A 49 1.49 8.42 -6.00
N GLU A 50 2.46 8.55 -5.11
CA GLU A 50 3.34 7.48 -4.68
C GLU A 50 2.91 6.99 -3.30
N LYS A 51 2.34 5.78 -3.28
CA LYS A 51 1.87 5.15 -2.04
C LYS A 51 3.04 4.51 -1.31
N ASN A 52 3.18 4.84 -0.03
CA ASN A 52 4.22 4.29 0.85
C ASN A 52 5.64 4.39 0.24
N PRO A 53 6.15 5.61 -0.01
CA PRO A 53 7.52 5.82 -0.47
C PRO A 53 8.53 5.32 0.56
N ASP A 54 9.70 4.88 0.08
CA ASP A 54 10.78 4.40 0.95
C ASP A 54 11.27 5.51 1.89
N GLU A 55 11.55 5.19 3.16
CA GLU A 55 11.99 6.17 4.16
C GLU A 55 13.29 6.88 3.74
N SER A 56 14.15 6.17 3.00
CA SER A 56 15.36 6.74 2.40
C SER A 56 15.05 7.88 1.44
N LYS A 57 13.98 7.76 0.65
CA LYS A 57 13.53 8.79 -0.31
C LYS A 57 12.92 9.98 0.41
N LEU A 58 12.09 9.74 1.43
CA LEU A 58 11.55 10.82 2.28
C LEU A 58 12.66 11.61 2.98
N SER A 59 13.72 10.92 3.42
CA SER A 59 14.88 11.56 4.04
C SER A 59 15.70 12.36 3.02
N GLN A 60 15.91 11.83 1.81
CA GLN A 60 16.61 12.54 0.72
C GLN A 60 15.85 13.79 0.24
N LEU A 61 14.53 13.71 0.14
CA LEU A 61 13.66 14.86 -0.17
C LEU A 61 13.61 15.88 0.98
N GLY A 62 14.06 15.50 2.18
CA GLY A 62 14.02 16.36 3.35
C GLY A 62 12.61 16.69 3.79
N VAL A 63 11.64 15.78 3.61
CA VAL A 63 10.21 16.04 3.85
C VAL A 63 9.96 16.53 5.29
N ARG A 64 10.78 16.08 6.24
CA ARG A 64 10.75 16.53 7.65
C ARG A 64 11.07 18.01 7.84
N GLN A 65 11.79 18.64 6.90
CA GLN A 65 12.13 20.07 6.92
C GLN A 65 11.09 20.93 6.22
N TRP A 66 10.15 20.32 5.48
CA TRP A 66 9.12 21.07 4.78
C TRP A 66 8.14 21.69 5.78
N PRO A 67 7.55 22.85 5.45
CA PRO A 67 6.48 23.41 6.27
C PRO A 67 5.33 22.40 6.42
N LYS A 68 4.76 22.37 7.62
CA LYS A 68 3.56 21.57 7.92
C LYS A 68 2.32 22.41 7.67
N TRP A 69 1.34 21.79 7.05
CA TRP A 69 0.04 22.36 6.82
C TRP A 69 -1.03 21.40 7.32
N GLY A 70 -1.97 21.95 8.08
CA GLY A 70 -3.11 21.23 8.64
C GLY A 70 -4.41 21.87 8.18
N CYS A 71 -5.41 21.06 7.81
CA CYS A 71 -6.73 21.57 7.45
C CYS A 71 -7.84 20.62 7.90
N PRO A 72 -8.91 21.14 8.52
CA PRO A 72 -10.07 20.34 8.89
C PRO A 72 -10.82 19.85 7.63
N PRO A 73 -11.75 18.89 7.79
CA PRO A 73 -12.62 18.44 6.70
C PRO A 73 -13.35 19.62 6.06
N SER A 74 -13.01 19.90 4.81
CA SER A 74 -13.51 21.05 4.05
C SER A 74 -13.35 20.80 2.55
N LYS A 75 -14.10 21.53 1.75
CA LYS A 75 -14.06 21.48 0.29
C LYS A 75 -13.73 22.85 -0.26
N PHE A 76 -12.65 22.95 -1.02
CA PHE A 76 -12.21 24.22 -1.60
C PHE A 76 -11.54 24.02 -2.97
N PRO A 77 -11.74 24.96 -3.91
CA PRO A 77 -10.99 24.98 -5.15
C PRO A 77 -9.54 25.42 -4.88
N TRP A 78 -8.59 24.79 -5.55
CA TRP A 78 -7.16 25.08 -5.46
C TRP A 78 -6.52 25.04 -6.84
N THR A 79 -5.66 26.02 -7.11
CA THR A 79 -4.91 26.11 -8.35
C THR A 79 -3.42 26.14 -8.04
N TYR A 80 -2.67 25.22 -8.64
CA TYR A 80 -1.23 25.15 -8.49
C TYR A 80 -0.56 26.08 -9.50
N GLU A 81 0.04 27.17 -9.02
CA GLU A 81 0.79 28.10 -9.87
C GLU A 81 2.20 27.59 -10.21
N ALA A 82 2.70 26.65 -9.41
CA ALA A 82 4.02 26.03 -9.50
C ALA A 82 3.91 24.52 -9.24
N LYS A 83 5.00 23.79 -9.42
CA LYS A 83 5.01 22.36 -9.12
C LYS A 83 4.98 22.20 -7.60
N GLU A 84 3.97 21.52 -7.06
CA GLU A 84 3.85 21.28 -5.63
C GLU A 84 4.05 19.80 -5.33
N THR A 85 5.00 19.47 -4.46
CA THR A 85 5.12 18.14 -3.87
C THR A 85 4.61 18.20 -2.45
N CYS A 86 3.68 17.34 -2.10
CA CYS A 86 3.18 17.22 -0.74
C CYS A 86 3.23 15.77 -0.26
N TYR A 87 3.50 15.59 1.03
CA TYR A 87 3.51 14.30 1.69
C TYR A 87 2.49 14.33 2.80
N LEU A 88 1.51 13.44 2.74
CA LEU A 88 0.47 13.36 3.75
C LEU A 88 0.97 12.52 4.91
N LEU A 89 0.93 13.10 6.11
CA LEU A 89 1.18 12.40 7.36
C LEU A 89 -0.08 11.69 7.84
N GLU A 90 -1.21 12.41 7.80
CA GLU A 90 -2.51 11.91 8.23
C GLU A 90 -3.63 12.51 7.38
N GLY A 91 -4.79 11.84 7.39
CA GLY A 91 -6.02 12.32 6.78
C GLY A 91 -6.38 11.58 5.49
N LYS A 92 -7.49 12.03 4.90
CA LYS A 92 -8.00 11.49 3.64
C LYS A 92 -8.55 12.61 2.78
N VAL A 93 -8.02 12.70 1.55
CA VAL A 93 -8.36 13.74 0.59
C VAL A 93 -8.80 13.11 -0.72
N LYS A 94 -9.79 13.73 -1.36
CA LYS A 94 -10.13 13.50 -2.76
C LYS A 94 -9.87 14.77 -3.53
N VAL A 95 -9.07 14.67 -4.57
CA VAL A 95 -8.80 15.78 -5.48
C VAL A 95 -9.56 15.54 -6.77
N TYR A 96 -10.33 16.54 -7.18
CA TYR A 96 -11.12 16.55 -8.41
C TYR A 96 -10.46 17.53 -9.40
N PRO A 97 -9.72 17.04 -10.41
CA PRO A 97 -9.15 17.89 -11.46
C PRO A 97 -10.25 18.63 -12.21
N ASP A 98 -10.00 19.89 -12.55
CA ASP A 98 -10.90 20.65 -13.40
C ASP A 98 -11.00 19.99 -14.79
N GLY A 99 -12.22 19.87 -15.32
CA GLY A 99 -12.48 19.23 -16.61
C GLY A 99 -12.59 17.69 -16.59
N SER A 100 -12.41 17.03 -15.45
CA SER A 100 -12.58 15.57 -15.30
C SER A 100 -13.74 15.24 -14.35
N LYS A 101 -14.49 14.15 -14.63
CA LYS A 101 -15.49 13.61 -13.68
C LYS A 101 -14.87 12.68 -12.64
N ASP A 102 -13.63 12.27 -12.88
CA ASP A 102 -12.87 11.39 -12.01
C ASP A 102 -12.19 12.16 -10.88
N PHE A 103 -11.90 11.45 -9.80
CA PHE A 103 -11.15 11.98 -8.65
C PHE A 103 -9.93 11.13 -8.34
N VAL A 104 -8.94 11.74 -7.71
CA VAL A 104 -7.76 11.06 -7.16
C VAL A 104 -7.91 11.03 -5.65
N GLU A 105 -7.97 9.84 -5.05
CA GLU A 105 -7.97 9.70 -3.59
C GLU A 105 -6.59 9.28 -3.09
N PHE A 106 -6.14 9.94 -2.04
CA PHE A 106 -4.89 9.66 -1.34
C PHE A 106 -5.06 10.02 0.15
N GLY A 107 -4.16 9.50 0.98
CA GLY A 107 -4.24 9.65 2.42
C GLY A 107 -2.88 9.57 3.11
N ALA A 108 -2.93 9.30 4.40
CA ALA A 108 -1.75 9.14 5.26
C ALA A 108 -0.68 8.22 4.64
N GLY A 109 0.55 8.70 4.55
CA GLY A 109 1.70 7.98 4.01
C GLY A 109 1.89 8.09 2.49
N ASP A 110 1.02 8.82 1.79
CA ASP A 110 1.13 9.02 0.35
C ASP A 110 1.93 10.30 0.03
N LEU A 111 2.85 10.20 -0.94
CA LEU A 111 3.57 11.33 -1.52
C LEU A 111 2.90 11.72 -2.83
N VAL A 112 2.40 12.94 -2.91
CA VAL A 112 1.64 13.44 -4.06
C VAL A 112 2.38 14.61 -4.69
N GLU A 113 2.55 14.55 -5.99
CA GLU A 113 3.14 15.61 -6.79
C GLU A 113 2.12 16.14 -7.81
N PHE A 114 1.92 17.46 -7.76
CA PHE A 114 0.99 18.19 -8.60
C PHE A 114 1.75 18.99 -9.67
N PRO A 115 1.33 18.91 -10.94
CA PRO A 115 1.95 19.65 -12.02
C PRO A 115 1.60 21.14 -11.95
N LYS A 116 2.53 21.98 -12.43
CA LYS A 116 2.34 23.42 -12.55
C LYS A 116 1.16 23.75 -13.47
N GLY A 117 0.33 24.72 -13.06
CA GLY A 117 -0.79 25.23 -13.84
C GLY A 117 -2.06 24.39 -13.74
N MET A 118 -2.12 23.42 -12.84
CA MET A 118 -3.30 22.57 -12.66
C MET A 118 -4.31 23.20 -11.71
N SER A 119 -5.58 23.23 -12.12
CA SER A 119 -6.71 23.57 -11.25
C SER A 119 -7.42 22.30 -10.79
N CYS A 120 -7.77 22.24 -9.51
CA CYS A 120 -8.50 21.11 -8.95
C CYS A 120 -9.32 21.52 -7.72
N THR A 121 -10.32 20.72 -7.34
CA THR A 121 -11.05 20.90 -6.09
C THR A 121 -10.55 19.88 -5.08
N TRP A 122 -10.08 20.37 -3.94
CA TRP A 122 -9.73 19.54 -2.80
C TRP A 122 -10.98 19.29 -1.96
N GLU A 123 -11.28 18.02 -1.70
CA GLU A 123 -12.33 17.57 -0.79
C GLU A 123 -11.70 16.76 0.32
N VAL A 124 -11.53 17.39 1.47
CA VAL A 124 -10.93 16.80 2.67
C VAL A 124 -12.03 16.11 3.46
N SER A 125 -12.00 14.78 3.50
CA SER A 125 -12.99 13.97 4.24
C SER A 125 -12.64 13.84 5.73
N VAL A 126 -11.34 13.75 6.03
CA VAL A 126 -10.78 13.64 7.39
C VAL A 126 -9.71 14.71 7.51
N ALA A 127 -9.58 15.34 8.67
CA ALA A 127 -8.54 16.36 8.92
C ALA A 127 -7.20 15.89 8.37
N VAL A 128 -6.53 16.76 7.62
CA VAL A 128 -5.28 16.44 6.92
C VAL A 128 -4.15 17.12 7.63
N ASP A 129 -3.08 16.36 7.82
CA ASP A 129 -1.76 16.87 8.16
C ASP A 129 -0.82 16.48 7.02
N LYS A 130 -0.20 17.48 6.39
CA LYS A 130 0.73 17.25 5.27
C LYS A 130 1.94 18.17 5.34
N HIS A 131 3.06 17.67 4.85
CA HIS A 131 4.21 18.48 4.49
C HIS A 131 4.07 18.92 3.04
N TYR A 132 4.38 20.18 2.72
CA TYR A 132 4.28 20.69 1.34
C TYR A 132 5.56 21.42 0.96
N LYS A 133 5.94 21.32 -0.31
CA LYS A 133 7.07 22.04 -0.91
C LYS A 133 6.70 22.47 -2.31
N PHE A 134 6.89 23.76 -2.58
CA PHE A 134 6.81 24.33 -3.91
C PHE A 134 8.18 24.33 -4.57
N GLU A 135 8.23 24.05 -5.87
CA GLU A 135 9.40 24.18 -6.75
C GLU A 135 9.15 25.13 -7.93
#